data_AF-A0A2W2CZH7-F1
#
_entry.id   AF-A0A2W2CZH7-F1
#
_cell.length_a   1.000
_cell.length_b   1.000
_cell.length_c   1.000
_cell.angle_alpha   90.00
_cell.angle_beta   90.00
_cell.angle_gamma   90.00
#
_symmetry.space_group_name_H-M   'P 1'
#
loop_
_entity.id
_entity.type
_entity.pdbx_description
1 polymer ?
#
loop_
_entity_poly.entity_id
_entity_poly.type
_entity_poly.pdbx_seq_one_letter_code
_entity_poly.pdbx_strand_id
1 'polypeptide(L)'
;MTVPDWPQSLNALAIRRILGRANWSTPFRFGPDGWRFDHLDGTARILISVDQLDDVEWVHASISRTTEMPSYADLKLLHTAVFGDRWAYQVLAPPADHVNIHDRALHLFGRLDGHPSLPDFTRGTGSI
;
A
#
# COMPACT_ATOMS: atom_id res chain seq x y z
N MET A 1 29.41 6.15 -11.65
CA MET A 1 28.41 5.10 -11.39
C MET A 1 27.26 5.79 -10.68
N THR A 2 26.27 6.23 -11.45
CA THR A 2 25.13 7.02 -10.99
C THR A 2 24.07 6.09 -10.45
N VAL A 3 23.66 6.30 -9.19
CA VAL A 3 22.60 5.54 -8.54
C VAL A 3 21.29 5.84 -9.31
N PRO A 4 20.54 4.84 -9.79
CA PRO A 4 19.30 5.07 -10.51
C PRO A 4 18.28 5.81 -9.63
N ASP A 5 17.43 6.61 -10.27
CA ASP A 5 16.40 7.40 -9.62
C ASP A 5 15.44 6.54 -8.76
N TRP A 6 15.49 6.82 -7.46
CA TRP A 6 14.62 6.44 -6.34
C TRP A 6 13.09 6.55 -6.62
N PRO A 7 12.21 5.84 -5.88
CA PRO A 7 10.99 5.19 -6.38
C PRO A 7 10.11 6.15 -7.20
N GLN A 8 10.28 6.14 -8.52
CA GLN A 8 9.86 7.22 -9.41
C GLN A 8 8.36 7.27 -9.70
N SER A 9 7.66 6.13 -9.63
CA SER A 9 6.32 6.06 -10.23
C SER A 9 5.18 6.53 -9.30
N LEU A 10 5.43 6.68 -7.99
CA LEU A 10 4.42 7.16 -7.04
C LEU A 10 4.65 8.62 -6.62
N ASN A 11 3.66 9.46 -6.91
CA ASN A 11 3.64 10.84 -6.45
C ASN A 11 3.18 10.93 -4.99
N ALA A 12 4.13 10.86 -4.05
CA ALA A 12 3.87 10.88 -2.61
C ALA A 12 3.10 12.13 -2.12
N LEU A 13 3.27 13.28 -2.79
CA LEU A 13 2.50 14.50 -2.46
C LEU A 13 1.04 14.40 -2.93
N ALA A 14 0.77 13.74 -4.06
CA ALA A 14 -0.57 13.44 -4.52
C ALA A 14 -1.26 12.44 -3.59
N ILE A 15 -0.54 11.40 -3.13
CA ILE A 15 -1.02 10.45 -2.13
C ILE A 15 -1.43 11.19 -0.86
N ARG A 16 -0.56 12.06 -0.31
CA ARG A 16 -0.89 12.88 0.87
C ARG A 16 -2.14 13.73 0.68
N ARG A 17 -2.33 14.31 -0.52
CA ARG A 17 -3.50 15.12 -0.81
C ARG A 17 -4.78 14.32 -0.66
N ILE A 18 -4.79 13.05 -1.08
CA ILE A 18 -5.94 12.15 -0.95
C ILE A 18 -6.13 11.69 0.50
N LEU A 19 -5.04 11.32 1.19
CA LEU A 19 -5.08 10.94 2.61
C LEU A 19 -5.65 12.04 3.52
N GLY A 20 -5.44 13.31 3.13
CA GLY A 20 -5.90 14.47 3.87
C GLY A 20 -4.76 15.19 4.58
N ARG A 21 -4.40 16.37 4.08
CA ARG A 21 -3.26 17.16 4.59
C ARG A 21 -3.41 17.63 6.04
N ALA A 22 -4.64 17.69 6.55
CA ALA A 22 -4.95 18.04 7.93
C ALA A 22 -4.74 16.88 8.90
N ASN A 23 -4.66 15.65 8.40
CA ASN A 23 -4.59 14.43 9.22
C ASN A 23 -3.27 13.68 9.07
N TRP A 24 -2.56 13.89 7.94
CA TRP A 24 -1.33 13.15 7.62
C TRP A 24 -0.14 14.06 7.38
N SER A 25 1.02 13.60 7.88
CA SER A 25 2.31 14.26 7.72
C SER A 25 2.69 14.46 6.26
N THR A 26 3.65 15.36 6.01
CA THR A 26 4.40 15.33 4.75
C THR A 26 5.08 13.96 4.59
N PRO A 27 5.22 13.44 3.36
CA PRO A 27 5.90 12.17 3.13
C PRO A 27 7.36 12.26 3.57
N PHE A 28 7.82 11.24 4.30
CA PHE A 28 9.23 11.03 4.62
C PHE A 28 9.77 9.87 3.78
N ARG A 29 11.00 9.98 3.27
CA ARG A 29 11.66 8.82 2.66
C ARG A 29 11.88 7.74 3.72
N PHE A 30 11.64 6.49 3.36
CA PHE A 30 11.76 5.35 4.25
C PHE A 30 12.37 4.16 3.52
N GLY A 31 13.51 3.67 3.99
CA GLY A 31 14.27 2.64 3.28
C GLY A 31 14.82 3.13 1.93
N PRO A 32 15.26 2.19 1.07
CA PRO A 32 15.71 2.52 -0.27
C PRO A 32 14.55 3.00 -1.14
N ASP A 33 13.40 2.30 -1.17
CA ASP A 33 12.40 2.56 -2.22
C ASP A 33 11.01 2.92 -1.67
N GLY A 34 10.97 3.56 -0.49
CA GLY A 34 9.71 3.77 0.23
C GLY A 34 9.42 5.17 0.76
N TRP A 35 8.15 5.34 1.13
CA TRP A 35 7.59 6.52 1.75
C TRP A 35 6.88 6.16 3.06
N ARG A 36 7.00 7.04 4.04
CA ARG A 36 6.29 6.98 5.31
C ARG A 36 5.39 8.19 5.49
N PHE A 37 4.18 7.94 5.97
CA PHE A 37 3.23 8.96 6.43
C PHE A 37 2.81 8.62 7.85
N ASP A 38 2.88 9.59 8.75
CA ASP A 38 2.37 9.44 10.11
C ASP A 38 1.06 10.24 10.22
N HIS A 39 0.07 9.66 10.89
CA HIS A 39 -1.12 10.39 11.28
C HIS A 39 -0.73 11.43 12.34
N LEU A 40 -1.27 12.65 12.26
CA LEU A 40 -0.79 13.78 13.05
C LEU A 40 -1.08 13.66 14.55
N ASP A 41 -2.06 12.83 14.94
CA ASP A 41 -2.32 12.50 16.35
C ASP A 41 -1.46 11.33 16.87
N GLY A 42 -0.60 10.74 16.04
CA GLY A 42 0.28 9.63 16.39
C GLY A 42 -0.39 8.25 16.46
N THR A 43 -1.66 8.11 16.06
CA THR A 43 -2.41 6.84 16.21
C THR A 43 -2.23 5.86 15.05
N ALA A 44 -1.73 6.32 13.90
CA ALA A 44 -1.56 5.48 12.72
C ALA A 44 -0.32 5.84 11.89
N ARG A 45 0.16 4.86 11.13
CA ARG A 45 1.29 5.01 10.20
C ARG A 45 1.03 4.25 8.91
N ILE A 46 1.38 4.87 7.79
CA ILE A 46 1.40 4.27 6.46
C ILE A 46 2.86 4.12 6.01
N LEU A 47 3.20 2.93 5.49
CA LEU A 47 4.43 2.69 4.76
C LEU A 47 4.09 2.23 3.35
N ILE A 48 4.78 2.79 2.36
CA ILE A 48 4.65 2.44 0.95
C ILE A 48 6.03 2.12 0.42
N SER A 49 6.16 1.06 -0.38
CA SER A 49 7.38 0.75 -1.13
C SER A 49 7.01 0.28 -2.53
N VAL A 50 7.89 0.56 -3.50
CA VAL A 50 7.76 0.07 -4.87
C VAL A 50 8.97 -0.81 -5.17
N ASP A 51 8.75 -1.94 -5.82
CA ASP A 51 9.81 -2.84 -6.26
C ASP A 51 9.48 -3.46 -7.62
N GLN A 52 10.50 -3.89 -8.36
CA GLN A 52 10.37 -4.50 -9.68
C GLN A 52 10.28 -6.03 -9.54
N LEU A 53 9.21 -6.63 -10.04
CA LEU A 53 9.03 -8.09 -10.10
C LEU A 53 8.45 -8.48 -11.46
N ASP A 54 9.12 -9.38 -12.17
CA ASP A 54 8.73 -9.89 -13.49
C ASP A 54 8.44 -8.76 -14.51
N ASP A 55 9.38 -7.82 -14.62
CA ASP A 55 9.29 -6.64 -15.49
C ASP A 55 8.11 -5.69 -15.20
N VAL A 56 7.51 -5.80 -14.01
CA VAL A 56 6.39 -4.96 -13.56
C VAL A 56 6.72 -4.32 -12.22
N GLU A 57 6.37 -3.04 -12.07
CA GLU A 57 6.44 -2.39 -10.76
C GLU A 57 5.26 -2.82 -9.88
N TRP A 58 5.59 -3.36 -8.72
CA TRP A 58 4.66 -3.72 -7.66
C TRP A 58 4.74 -2.72 -6.52
N VAL A 59 3.57 -2.32 -6.02
CA VAL A 59 3.46 -1.51 -4.81
C VAL A 59 3.09 -2.41 -3.66
N HIS A 60 3.81 -2.25 -2.57
CA HIS A 60 3.41 -2.66 -1.24
C HIS A 60 2.99 -1.41 -0.45
N ALA A 61 1.78 -1.42 0.10
CA ALA A 61 1.28 -0.37 0.96
C ALA A 61 0.70 -0.97 2.23
N SER A 62 1.10 -0.46 3.38
CA SER A 62 0.62 -0.91 4.67
C SER A 62 0.06 0.26 5.47
N ILE A 63 -0.93 -0.01 6.29
CA ILE A 63 -1.38 0.89 7.34
C ILE A 63 -1.33 0.14 8.66
N SER A 64 -0.87 0.82 9.70
CA SER A 64 -0.80 0.31 11.07
C SER A 64 -1.49 1.28 12.03
N ARG A 65 -2.01 0.74 13.13
CA ARG A 65 -2.63 1.51 14.21
C ARG A 65 -2.01 1.13 15.55
N THR A 66 -1.96 2.09 16.48
CA THR A 66 -1.29 1.89 17.77
C THR A 66 -2.10 1.01 18.72
N THR A 67 -3.43 1.06 18.71
CA THR A 67 -4.30 0.42 19.72
C THR A 67 -5.11 -0.77 19.19
N GLU A 68 -5.37 -0.83 17.89
CA GLU A 68 -6.28 -1.81 17.28
C GLU A 68 -5.81 -2.20 15.88
N MET A 69 -6.44 -3.21 15.27
CA MET A 69 -6.19 -3.54 13.87
C MET A 69 -6.84 -2.47 12.97
N PRO A 70 -6.17 -2.02 11.89
CA PRO A 70 -6.82 -1.20 10.87
C PRO A 70 -8.14 -1.81 10.38
N SER A 71 -9.12 -0.94 10.17
CA SER A 71 -10.44 -1.30 9.70
C SER A 71 -10.47 -1.47 8.18
N TYR A 72 -11.59 -1.99 7.66
CA TYR A 72 -11.83 -1.98 6.21
C TYR A 72 -11.89 -0.55 5.63
N ALA A 73 -12.38 0.43 6.40
CA ALA A 73 -12.39 1.83 5.97
C ALA A 73 -10.97 2.37 5.79
N ASP A 74 -10.04 1.97 6.66
CA ASP A 74 -8.62 2.30 6.54
C ASP A 74 -8.02 1.73 5.27
N LEU A 75 -8.32 0.47 4.96
CA LEU A 75 -7.89 -0.17 3.73
C LEU A 75 -8.47 0.51 2.49
N LYS A 76 -9.73 0.95 2.50
CA LYS A 76 -10.31 1.72 1.39
C LYS A 76 -9.65 3.08 1.19
N LEU A 77 -9.32 3.76 2.29
CA LEU A 77 -8.58 5.03 2.23
C LEU A 77 -7.19 4.81 1.64
N LEU A 78 -6.47 3.81 2.14
CA LEU A 78 -5.14 3.44 1.64
C LEU A 78 -5.20 3.05 0.15
N HIS A 79 -6.17 2.22 -0.22
CA HIS A 79 -6.41 1.79 -1.60
C HIS A 79 -6.63 3.00 -2.52
N THR A 80 -7.59 3.85 -2.20
CA THR A 80 -7.90 5.06 -2.97
C THR A 80 -6.67 5.96 -3.12
N ALA A 81 -5.91 6.14 -2.04
CA ALA A 81 -4.77 7.05 -2.04
C ALA A 81 -3.58 6.54 -2.87
N VAL A 82 -3.32 5.23 -2.87
CA VAL A 82 -2.11 4.64 -3.47
C VAL A 82 -2.39 4.01 -4.84
N PHE A 83 -3.51 3.31 -4.97
CA PHE A 83 -3.85 2.52 -6.15
C PHE A 83 -4.89 3.23 -7.04
N GLY A 84 -5.71 4.13 -6.50
CA GLY A 84 -6.80 4.75 -7.25
C GLY A 84 -7.77 3.70 -7.76
N ASP A 85 -8.04 3.68 -9.07
CA ASP A 85 -8.95 2.69 -9.70
C ASP A 85 -8.25 1.35 -10.03
N ARG A 86 -6.96 1.19 -9.70
CA ARG A 86 -6.22 -0.05 -9.95
C ARG A 86 -6.56 -1.14 -8.94
N TRP A 87 -6.28 -2.37 -9.33
CA TRP A 87 -6.37 -3.53 -8.45
C TRP A 87 -5.37 -3.45 -7.28
N ALA A 88 -5.84 -3.83 -6.10
CA ALA A 88 -4.97 -4.16 -4.97
C ALA A 88 -5.56 -5.33 -4.19
N TYR A 89 -4.68 -6.08 -3.52
CA TYR A 89 -5.00 -7.33 -2.86
C TYR A 89 -4.54 -7.28 -1.40
N GLN A 90 -5.45 -7.63 -0.50
CA GLN A 90 -5.07 -8.05 0.84
C GLN A 90 -4.72 -9.53 0.80
N VAL A 91 -3.48 -9.87 1.14
CA VAL A 91 -2.98 -11.25 1.08
C VAL A 91 -2.98 -11.85 2.48
N LEU A 92 -3.68 -12.97 2.64
CA LEU A 92 -3.59 -13.82 3.83
C LEU A 92 -2.64 -14.98 3.51
N ALA A 93 -1.37 -14.77 3.79
CA ALA A 93 -0.33 -15.77 3.57
C ALA A 93 -0.37 -16.88 4.64
N PRO A 94 0.09 -18.11 4.33
CA PRO A 94 0.39 -19.12 5.32
C PRO A 94 1.32 -18.57 6.42
N PRO A 95 1.26 -19.08 7.67
CA PRO A 95 2.04 -18.53 8.78
C PRO A 95 3.56 -18.45 8.51
N ALA A 96 4.12 -19.40 7.76
CA ALA A 96 5.54 -19.43 7.42
C ALA A 96 5.97 -18.28 6.49
N ASP A 97 5.04 -17.74 5.71
CA ASP A 97 5.27 -16.69 4.71
C ASP A 97 4.68 -15.33 5.16
N HIS A 98 4.12 -15.28 6.38
CA HIS A 98 3.53 -14.07 6.93
C HIS A 98 4.63 -13.11 7.40
N VAL A 99 5.00 -12.18 6.52
CA VAL A 99 5.93 -11.11 6.86
C VAL A 99 5.16 -9.93 7.47
N ASN A 100 5.46 -9.60 8.72
CA ASN A 100 4.88 -8.44 9.38
C ASN A 100 5.90 -7.75 10.29
N ILE A 101 6.04 -6.43 10.14
CA ILE A 101 6.94 -5.60 10.95
C ILE A 101 6.19 -5.02 12.17
N HIS A 102 4.86 -5.03 12.15
CA HIS A 102 4.04 -4.46 13.22
C HIS A 102 2.77 -5.30 13.46
N ASP A 103 2.56 -5.78 14.69
CA ASP A 103 1.48 -6.70 15.07
C ASP A 103 0.06 -6.24 14.68
N ARG A 104 -0.11 -4.94 14.42
CA ARG A 104 -1.38 -4.30 14.04
C ARG A 104 -1.26 -3.56 12.71
N ALA A 105 -0.81 -4.26 11.67
CA ALA A 105 -0.72 -3.73 10.31
C ALA A 105 -1.54 -4.58 9.34
N LEU A 106 -2.22 -3.92 8.42
CA LEU A 106 -2.82 -4.54 7.25
C LEU A 106 -2.13 -4.02 5.99
N HIS A 107 -2.03 -4.92 5.01
CA HIS A 107 -1.20 -4.74 3.82
C HIS A 107 -2.06 -4.85 2.55
N LEU A 108 -1.73 -4.03 1.57
CA LEU A 108 -2.23 -4.08 0.20
C LEU A 108 -1.05 -4.21 -0.75
N PHE A 109 -1.20 -5.08 -1.75
CA PHE A 109 -0.25 -5.27 -2.82
C PHE A 109 -0.94 -5.08 -4.16
N GLY A 110 -0.27 -4.49 -5.15
CA GLY A 110 -0.85 -4.35 -6.47
C GLY A 110 0.16 -3.86 -7.50
N ARG A 111 -0.15 -4.10 -8.77
CA ARG A 111 0.68 -3.68 -9.90
C ARG A 111 0.42 -2.22 -10.26
N LEU A 112 1.46 -1.45 -10.58
CA LEU A 112 1.30 -0.07 -11.03
C LEU A 112 0.72 0.06 -12.43
N ASP A 113 0.89 -0.96 -13.28
CA ASP A 113 0.30 -1.02 -14.61
C ASP A 113 -1.23 -1.20 -14.60
N GLY A 114 -1.82 -1.49 -13.43
CA GLY A 114 -3.26 -1.62 -13.25
C GLY A 114 -3.87 -2.92 -13.77
N HIS A 115 -3.07 -3.86 -14.28
CA HIS A 115 -3.59 -5.17 -14.69
C HIS A 115 -3.93 -6.05 -13.46
N PRO A 116 -4.98 -6.88 -13.52
CA PRO A 116 -5.29 -7.83 -12.47
C PRO A 116 -4.21 -8.94 -12.42
N SER A 117 -3.87 -9.38 -11.20
CA SER A 117 -2.94 -10.49 -10.95
C SER A 117 -3.67 -11.77 -10.56
N LEU A 118 -4.98 -11.68 -10.28
CA LEU A 118 -5.84 -12.80 -9.93
C LEU A 118 -6.86 -13.05 -11.06
N PRO A 119 -7.48 -14.25 -11.13
CA PRO A 119 -8.57 -14.52 -12.04
C PRO A 119 -9.71 -13.49 -11.93
N ASP A 120 -10.43 -13.29 -13.04
CA ASP A 120 -11.64 -12.47 -13.04
C ASP A 120 -12.79 -13.23 -12.34
N PHE A 121 -13.09 -12.84 -11.11
CA PHE A 121 -14.18 -13.41 -10.32
C PHE A 121 -15.55 -12.77 -10.61
N THR A 122 -15.66 -11.82 -11.55
CA THR A 122 -16.95 -11.18 -11.90
C THR A 122 -17.86 -12.10 -12.71
N ARG A 123 -17.29 -13.10 -13.38
CA ARG A 123 -18.01 -14.10 -14.19
C ARG A 123 -18.00 -15.42 -13.45
N GLY A 124 -18.94 -15.61 -12.53
CA GLY A 124 -19.08 -16.86 -11.79
C GLY A 124 -19.23 -18.05 -12.74
N THR A 125 -18.52 -19.14 -12.46
CA THR A 125 -18.77 -20.47 -13.07
C THR A 125 -19.96 -21.18 -12.43
N GLY A 126 -20.81 -20.45 -11.70
CA GLY A 126 -22.01 -20.98 -11.04
C GLY A 126 -21.86 -21.26 -9.53
N SER A 127 -20.94 -20.62 -8.82
CA SER A 127 -20.74 -20.83 -7.37
C SER A 127 -20.72 -19.54 -6.55
N ILE A 128 -21.66 -18.62 -6.81
CA ILE A 128 -22.11 -17.60 -5.86
C ILE A 128 -23.64 -17.56 -5.93
#